data_AF-W1XEK1-F1
#
_entry.id   AF-W1XEK1-F1
#
_cell.length_a   1.000
_cell.length_b   1.000
_cell.length_c   1.000
_cell.angle_alpha   90.00
_cell.angle_beta   90.00
_cell.angle_gamma   90.00
#
_symmetry.space_group_name_H-M   'P 1'
#
loop_
_entity.id
_entity.type
_entity.pdbx_description
1 polymer ?
#
loop_
_entity_poly.entity_id
_entity_poly.type
_entity_poly.pdbx_seq_one_letter_code
_entity_poly.pdbx_strand_id
1 'polypeptide(L)' 'VRDLLLGKKPKDFDVTTNATPEQVRKLFRNCRLVGRRFRLAHVMFGPEIIEVATFRGHHEGNVSDRT' A
#
# COMPACT_ATOMS: atom_id res chain seq x y z
N VAL A 1 5.34 -11.04 7.56
CA VAL A 1 6.76 -11.36 7.94
C VAL A 1 6.87 -12.01 9.31
N ARG A 2 6.37 -11.38 10.39
CA ARG A 2 6.40 -11.91 11.76
C ARG A 2 6.03 -13.39 11.86
N ASP A 3 4.92 -13.78 11.25
CA ASP A 3 4.41 -15.15 11.38
C ASP A 3 5.36 -16.15 10.72
N LEU A 4 5.91 -15.83 9.54
CA LEU A 4 6.95 -16.65 8.89
C LEU A 4 8.20 -16.79 9.77
N LEU A 5 8.67 -15.71 10.39
CA LEU A 5 9.82 -15.73 11.30
C LEU A 5 9.57 -16.60 12.54
N LEU A 6 8.30 -16.74 12.94
CA LEU A 6 7.88 -17.62 14.04
C LEU A 6 7.50 -19.03 13.57
N GLY A 7 7.74 -19.39 12.30
CA GLY A 7 7.37 -20.69 11.73
C GLY A 7 5.86 -20.93 11.59
N LYS A 8 5.04 -19.87 11.67
CA LYS A 8 3.59 -19.92 11.53
C LYS A 8 3.16 -19.58 10.11
N LYS A 9 2.05 -20.16 9.66
CA LYS A 9 1.41 -19.79 8.39
C LYS A 9 0.76 -18.40 8.53
N PRO A 10 1.16 -17.40 7.71
CA PRO A 10 0.51 -16.08 7.72
C PRO A 10 -0.95 -16.17 7.27
N LYS A 11 -1.78 -15.27 7.78
CA LYS A 11 -3.19 -15.14 7.36
C LYS A 11 -3.37 -14.23 6.15
N ASP A 12 -2.45 -13.27 6.00
CA ASP A 12 -2.48 -12.18 5.05
C ASP A 12 -1.05 -11.77 4.67
N PHE A 13 -0.92 -11.10 3.53
CA PHE A 13 0.31 -10.51 3.03
C PHE A 13 0.05 -9.09 2.55
N ASP A 14 0.72 -8.13 3.20
CA ASP A 14 0.74 -6.73 2.78
C ASP A 14 2.02 -6.44 1.98
N VAL A 15 1.89 -5.59 0.97
CA VAL A 15 3.02 -5.11 0.16
C VAL A 15 3.25 -3.64 0.44
N THR A 16 4.50 -3.25 0.63
CA THR A 16 4.89 -1.84 0.74
C THR A 16 5.89 -1.47 -0.35
N THR A 17 5.73 -0.30 -0.96
CA THR A 17 6.53 0.15 -2.11
C THR A 17 6.76 1.66 -2.07
N ASN A 18 7.74 2.17 -2.83
CA ASN A 18 7.89 3.61 -3.06
C ASN A 18 6.96 4.14 -4.16
N ALA A 19 6.24 3.29 -4.88
CA ALA A 19 5.27 3.73 -5.88
C ALA A 19 4.09 4.45 -5.23
N THR A 20 3.64 5.57 -5.81
CA THR A 20 2.43 6.27 -5.37
C THR A 20 1.18 5.43 -5.67
N PRO A 21 0.06 5.65 -4.97
CA PRO A 21 -1.17 4.90 -5.23
C PRO A 21 -1.61 4.99 -6.70
N GLU A 22 -1.43 6.15 -7.32
CA GLU A 22 -1.74 6.38 -8.74
C GLU A 22 -0.82 5.60 -9.68
N GLN A 23 0.47 5.45 -9.35
CA GLN A 23 1.41 4.61 -10.11
C GLN A 23 1.02 3.13 -10.02
N VAL A 24 0.64 2.65 -8.83
CA VAL A 24 0.14 1.28 -8.65
C VAL A 24 -1.14 1.07 -9.46
N ARG A 25 -2.08 2.01 -9.41
CA ARG A 25 -3.32 1.96 -10.21
C ARG A 25 -3.05 1.95 -11.72
N LYS A 26 -2.01 2.64 -12.18
CA LYS A 26 -1.62 2.66 -13.60
C LYS A 26 -1.05 1.31 -14.05
N LEU A 27 -0.28 0.64 -13.19
CA LEU A 27 0.31 -0.67 -13.47
C LEU A 27 -0.73 -1.80 -13.43
N PHE A 28 -1.69 -1.71 -12.51
CA PHE A 28 -2.69 -2.76 -12.29
C PHE A 28 -4.09 -2.23 -12.60
N ARG A 29 -4.65 -2.60 -13.76
CA ARG A 29 -6.00 -2.15 -14.20
C ARG A 29 -7.13 -2.61 -13.27
N ASN A 30 -6.90 -3.70 -12.53
CA ASN A 30 -7.76 -4.28 -11.50
C ASN A 30 -7.46 -3.73 -10.08
N CYS A 31 -6.83 -2.57 -9.99
CA CYS A 31 -6.58 -1.88 -8.73
C CYS A 31 -7.71 -0.92 -8.35
N ARG A 32 -8.07 -0.90 -7.07
CA ARG A 32 -8.97 0.08 -6.46
C ARG A 32 -8.22 0.87 -5.40
N LEU A 33 -8.31 2.19 -5.47
CA LEU A 33 -7.80 3.05 -4.42
C LEU A 33 -8.84 3.15 -3.30
N VAL A 34 -8.43 2.86 -2.08
CA VAL A 34 -9.28 2.89 -0.89
C VAL A 34 -8.68 3.80 0.18
N GLY A 35 -9.55 4.30 1.07
CA GLY A 35 -9.17 5.23 2.13
C GLY A 35 -9.03 6.68 1.64
N ARG A 36 -9.46 7.63 2.48
CA ARG A 36 -9.39 9.08 2.17
C ARG A 36 -8.08 9.70 2.63
N ARG A 37 -7.74 9.50 3.91
CA ARG A 37 -6.52 10.03 4.55
C ARG A 37 -5.28 9.19 4.25
N PHE A 38 -5.49 7.88 4.15
CA PHE A 38 -4.45 6.91 3.91
C PHE A 38 -4.81 6.16 2.64
N ARG A 39 -4.47 6.74 1.48
CA ARG A 39 -4.72 6.07 0.20
C ARG A 39 -3.91 4.77 0.17
N LEU A 40 -4.62 3.65 0.07
CA LEU A 40 -4.10 2.31 -0.15
C LEU A 40 -4.56 1.83 -1.53
N ALA A 41 -3.77 0.97 -2.15
CA ALA A 41 -4.13 0.32 -3.40
C ALA A 41 -4.50 -1.14 -3.13
N HIS A 42 -5.75 -1.51 -3.38
CA HIS A 42 -6.20 -2.91 -3.38
C HIS A 42 -6.06 -3.48 -4.79
N VAL A 43 -5.18 -4.46 -4.97
CA VAL A 43 -5.01 -5.16 -6.23
C VAL A 43 -5.74 -6.50 -6.15
N MET A 44 -6.73 -6.70 -7.02
CA MET A 44 -7.49 -7.95 -7.07
C MET A 44 -6.69 -9.02 -7.82
N PHE A 45 -6.36 -10.15 -7.20
CA PHE A 45 -5.68 -11.26 -7.87
C PHE A 45 -6.51 -12.54 -7.72
N GLY A 46 -7.30 -12.85 -8.75
CA GLY A 46 -8.32 -13.90 -8.65
C GLY A 46 -9.33 -13.56 -7.54
N PRO A 47 -9.58 -14.47 -6.57
CA PRO A 47 -10.45 -14.20 -5.43
C PRO A 47 -9.75 -13.43 -4.30
N GLU A 48 -8.44 -13.26 -4.36
CA GLU A 48 -7.65 -12.63 -3.31
C GLU A 48 -7.47 -11.13 -3.54
N ILE A 49 -7.27 -10.39 -2.46
CA ILE A 49 -6.98 -8.96 -2.47
C ILE A 49 -5.59 -8.78 -1.89
N ILE A 50 -4.69 -8.18 -2.66
CA ILE A 50 -3.38 -7.76 -2.18
C ILE A 50 -3.44 -6.29 -1.81
N GLU A 51 -3.16 -5.98 -0.56
CA GLU A 51 -3.06 -4.60 -0.08
C GLU A 51 -1.66 -4.05 -0.37
N VAL A 52 -1.62 -2.89 -1.03
CA VAL A 52 -0.39 -2.20 -1.40
C VAL A 52 -0.38 -0.81 -0.77
N ALA A 53 0.63 -0.54 0.04
CA ALA A 53 0.87 0.74 0.69
C ALA A 53 2.13 1.42 0.14
N THR A 54 2.05 2.73 -0.06
CA THR A 54 3.25 3.54 -0.33
C THR A 54 4.03 3.78 0.97
N PHE A 55 5.36 3.79 0.91
CA PHE A 55 6.22 4.18 2.05
C PHE A 55 5.78 5.53 2.63
N ARG A 56 5.86 5.66 3.96
CA ARG A 56 5.57 6.89 4.69
C ARG A 56 6.68 7.15 5.69
N GLY A 57 7.15 8.39 5.77
CA GLY A 57 8.08 8.85 6.79
C GLY A 57 7.34 9.61 7.89
N HIS A 58 7.99 9.78 9.04
CA HIS A 58 7.62 10.85 9.96
C HIS A 58 7.95 12.16 9.24
N HIS A 59 6.94 12.97 8.94
CA HIS A 59 7.18 14.35 8.50
C HIS A 59 7.82 15.10 9.67
N GLU A 60 9.14 15.26 9.67
CA GLU A 60 9.67 16.55 10.11
C GLU A 60 9.13 17.58 9.11
N GLY A 61 8.38 18.54 9.63
CA GLY A 61 7.46 19.37 8.86
C GLY A 61 8.12 20.05 7.66
N ASN A 62 7.74 19.67 6.45
CA ASN A 62 7.88 20.55 5.30
C ASN A 62 6.74 21.57 5.32
N VAL A 63 7.01 22.66 6.03
CA VAL A 63 6.43 23.97 5.76
C VAL A 63 6.88 24.38 4.36
N SER A 64 5.96 24.33 3.39
CA SER A 64 5.82 25.24 2.22
C SER A 64 5.25 24.49 1.03
N ASP A 65 3.96 24.70 0.73
CA ASP A 65 3.63 25.42 -0.50
C ASP A 65 2.23 26.03 -0.37
N ARG A 66 2.20 27.33 -0.04
CA ARG A 66 1.10 28.21 -0.40
C ARG A 66 1.58 28.92 -1.65
N THR A 67 1.02 28.56 -2.80
CA THR A 67 0.86 29.49 -3.92
C THR A 67 -0.43 29.17 -4.64
#